data_AF-A0A3L7B0Z6-F1
#
_entry.id   AF-A0A3L7B0Z6-F1
#
_cell.length_a   1.000
_cell.length_b   1.000
_cell.length_c   1.000
_cell.angle_alpha   90.00
_cell.angle_beta   90.00
_cell.angle_gamma   90.00
#
_symmetry.space_group_name_H-M   'P 1'
#
loop_
_entity.id
_entity.type
_entity.pdbx_description
1 polymer ?
#
loop_
_entity_poly.entity_id
_entity_poly.type
_entity_poly.pdbx_seq_one_letter_code
_entity_poly.pdbx_strand_id
1 'polypeptide(L)'
;MTTLRVGEQLATTPDRIHRPTLTSRPQLPAQPGPGVPPQTRRILMLSWEYPPVLVGGLGRHVHALSVALAAAGHEVTVVTRHAEGAPLEEYA
;
A
#
# COMPACT_ATOMS: atom_id res chain seq x y z
N MET A 1 -15.72 20.47 16.11
CA MET A 1 -16.44 19.22 16.42
C MET A 1 -17.68 19.18 15.55
N THR A 2 -17.70 18.33 14.53
CA THR A 2 -18.88 18.12 13.69
C THR A 2 -19.08 16.62 13.57
N THR A 3 -20.17 16.13 14.15
CA THR A 3 -20.59 14.73 14.07
C THR A 3 -21.49 14.55 12.85
N LEU A 4 -21.10 13.67 11.93
CA LEU A 4 -21.92 13.30 10.77
C LEU A 4 -22.65 11.99 11.10
N ARG A 5 -23.99 12.02 11.00
CA ARG A 5 -24.87 10.89 11.24
C ARG A 5 -24.92 9.96 10.03
N VAL A 6 -24.91 8.66 10.32
CA VAL A 6 -25.02 7.53 9.41
C VAL A 6 -26.49 7.19 9.15
N GLY A 7 -26.82 6.82 7.91
CA GLY A 7 -28.10 6.29 7.43
C GLY A 7 -28.81 7.27 6.49
N GLU A 8 -29.31 6.92 5.31
CA GLU A 8 -29.56 5.64 4.65
C GLU A 8 -29.59 5.85 3.12
N GLN A 9 -29.55 4.72 2.43
CA GLN A 9 -29.38 4.53 0.99
C GLN A 9 -30.70 4.63 0.21
N LEU A 10 -30.65 5.15 -1.01
CA LEU A 10 -31.47 4.58 -2.10
C LEU A 10 -30.70 4.63 -3.42
N ALA A 11 -30.32 3.45 -3.89
CA ALA A 11 -29.69 3.22 -5.18
C ALA A 11 -30.69 3.37 -6.32
N THR A 12 -30.28 3.95 -7.45
CA THR A 12 -30.59 3.47 -8.82
C THR A 12 -29.76 4.28 -9.81
N THR A 13 -28.64 3.73 -10.28
CA THR A 13 -28.04 3.90 -11.62
C THR A 13 -26.87 2.89 -11.70
N PRO A 14 -26.74 2.05 -12.75
CA PRO A 14 -25.69 1.05 -12.80
C PRO A 14 -24.37 1.70 -13.24
N ASP A 15 -23.67 2.35 -12.31
CA ASP A 15 -22.28 2.72 -12.53
C ASP A 15 -21.39 1.48 -12.33
N ARG A 16 -21.05 0.85 -13.46
CA ARG A 16 -20.24 -0.36 -13.56
C ARG A 16 -18.73 -0.08 -13.51
N ILE A 17 -18.27 1.15 -13.30
CA ILE A 17 -16.86 1.49 -13.50
C ILE A 17 -16.02 1.41 -12.21
N HIS A 18 -16.63 1.52 -11.02
CA HIS A 18 -15.88 1.49 -9.76
C HIS A 18 -16.57 0.70 -8.65
N ARG A 19 -16.94 -0.56 -8.90
CA ARG A 19 -17.17 -1.49 -7.78
C ARG A 19 -15.80 -1.99 -7.30
N PRO A 20 -15.26 -1.53 -6.16
CA PRO A 20 -14.11 -2.19 -5.58
C PRO A 20 -14.54 -3.64 -5.34
N THR A 21 -13.98 -4.55 -6.13
CA THR A 21 -14.13 -5.96 -5.85
C THR A 21 -13.53 -6.14 -4.47
N LEU A 22 -14.35 -6.58 -3.52
CA LEU A 22 -13.91 -6.84 -2.16
C LEU A 22 -12.82 -7.91 -2.28
N THR A 23 -11.56 -7.45 -2.29
CA THR A 23 -10.39 -8.28 -2.58
C THR A 23 -10.34 -9.33 -1.50
N SER A 24 -10.44 -10.59 -1.94
CA SER A 24 -9.88 -11.78 -1.33
C SER A 24 -9.70 -11.73 0.19
N ARG A 25 -10.40 -12.63 0.88
CA ARG A 25 -9.96 -13.18 2.16
C ARG A 25 -8.41 -13.18 2.19
N PRO A 26 -7.74 -12.56 3.16
CA PRO A 26 -6.29 -12.45 3.15
C PRO A 26 -5.72 -13.87 3.13
N GLN A 27 -5.31 -14.32 1.95
CA GLN A 27 -4.57 -15.56 1.81
C GLN A 27 -3.19 -15.19 2.34
N LEU A 28 -3.00 -15.37 3.65
CA LEU A 28 -1.68 -15.34 4.25
C LEU A 28 -0.79 -16.23 3.37
N PRO A 29 0.33 -15.71 2.85
CA PRO A 29 1.24 -16.52 2.09
C PRO A 29 1.57 -17.77 2.90
N ALA A 30 1.18 -18.95 2.38
CA ALA A 30 1.55 -20.21 3.01
C ALA A 30 3.08 -20.19 3.16
N GLN A 31 3.57 -20.42 4.37
CA GLN A 31 5.00 -20.44 4.63
C GLN A 31 5.63 -21.48 3.69
N PRO A 32 6.58 -21.11 2.80
CA PRO A 32 7.16 -22.05 1.88
C PRO A 32 7.81 -23.19 2.66
N GLY A 33 7.44 -24.42 2.35
CA GLY A 33 8.10 -25.61 2.90
C GLY A 33 9.55 -25.68 2.41
N PRO A 34 10.41 -26.48 3.08
CA PRO A 34 11.79 -26.68 2.64
C PRO A 34 11.83 -27.16 1.19
N GLY A 35 12.56 -26.43 0.32
CA GLY A 35 12.72 -26.74 -1.10
C GLY A 35 11.88 -25.91 -2.08
N VAL A 36 10.97 -25.04 -1.60
CA VAL A 36 10.21 -24.13 -2.48
C VAL A 36 11.04 -22.88 -2.79
N PRO A 37 11.25 -22.52 -4.07
CA PRO A 37 11.97 -21.30 -4.43
C PRO A 37 11.21 -20.06 -3.93
N PRO A 38 11.91 -18.97 -3.57
CA PRO A 38 11.27 -17.74 -3.13
C PRO A 38 10.33 -17.22 -4.22
N GLN A 39 9.10 -16.89 -3.84
CA GLN A 39 8.12 -16.33 -4.77
C GLN A 39 8.23 -14.81 -4.78
N THR A 40 8.53 -14.23 -5.93
CA THR A 40 8.39 -12.79 -6.16
C THR A 40 6.94 -12.36 -5.91
N ARG A 41 6.76 -11.25 -5.21
CA ARG A 41 5.46 -10.68 -4.83
C ARG A 41 5.39 -9.24 -5.30
N ARG A 42 4.17 -8.77 -5.54
CA ARG A 42 3.88 -7.36 -5.78
C ARG A 42 3.26 -6.76 -4.53
N ILE A 43 3.94 -5.78 -3.95
CA ILE A 43 3.65 -5.23 -2.62
C ILE A 43 3.34 -3.74 -2.76
N LEU A 44 2.15 -3.34 -2.34
CA LEU A 44 1.78 -1.93 -2.19
C LEU A 44 1.90 -1.54 -0.72
N MET A 45 2.81 -0.62 -0.40
CA MET A 45 2.97 -0.04 0.93
C MET A 45 2.32 1.33 0.97
N LEU A 46 1.26 1.49 1.77
CA LEU A 46 0.65 2.79 2.04
C LEU A 46 1.19 3.36 3.35
N SER A 47 1.88 4.49 3.31
CA SER A 47 2.51 5.12 4.48
C SER A 47 2.31 6.62 4.53
N TRP A 48 2.15 7.18 5.73
CA TRP A 48 2.09 8.62 5.96
C TRP A 48 3.45 9.33 5.90
N GLU A 49 4.53 8.58 6.11
CA GLU A 49 5.91 9.08 6.06
C GLU A 49 6.77 8.19 5.15
N TYR A 50 7.54 8.84 4.29
CA TYR A 50 8.56 8.24 3.45
C TYR A 50 9.50 9.37 2.98
N PRO A 51 10.82 9.14 2.86
CA PRO A 51 11.73 10.17 2.35
C PRO A 51 11.24 10.79 1.03
N PRO A 52 11.32 12.13 0.84
CA PRO A 52 11.99 13.11 1.71
C PRO A 52 11.16 13.58 2.92
N VAL A 53 9.91 13.12 3.06
CA VAL A 53 8.95 13.65 4.03
C VAL A 53 8.93 12.82 5.30
N LEU A 54 9.65 13.29 6.31
CA LEU A 54 9.74 12.65 7.62
C LEU A 54 9.17 13.60 8.69
N VAL A 55 8.19 13.12 9.46
CA VAL A 55 7.63 13.86 10.62
C VAL A 55 8.16 13.27 11.93
N GLY A 56 8.48 11.97 11.93
CA GLY A 56 9.09 11.27 13.05
C GLY A 56 9.97 10.10 12.58
N GLY A 57 10.03 9.03 13.39
CA GLY A 57 10.87 7.87 13.10
C GLY A 57 10.29 6.90 12.08
N LEU A 58 9.01 7.01 11.72
CA LEU A 58 8.31 6.01 10.89
C LEU A 58 8.89 5.93 9.48
N GLY A 59 9.08 7.07 8.80
CA GLY A 59 9.49 7.06 7.40
C GLY A 59 10.86 6.41 7.16
N ARG A 60 11.78 6.45 8.15
CA ARG A 60 13.06 5.72 8.09
C ARG A 60 12.86 4.20 8.09
N HIS A 61 11.95 3.69 8.91
CA HIS A 61 11.64 2.27 8.97
C HIS A 61 10.92 1.80 7.71
N VAL A 62 9.98 2.60 7.19
CA VAL A 62 9.26 2.31 5.94
C VAL A 62 10.25 2.27 4.76
N HIS A 63 11.17 3.24 4.70
CA HIS A 63 12.24 3.25 3.71
C HIS A 63 13.11 1.99 3.79
N ALA A 64 13.66 1.69 4.97
CA ALA A 64 14.49 0.50 5.17
C ALA A 64 13.76 -0.79 4.79
N LEU A 65 12.49 -0.93 5.17
CA LEU A 65 11.67 -2.09 4.83
C LEU A 65 11.43 -2.20 3.32
N SER A 66 11.05 -1.10 2.66
CA SER A 66 10.77 -1.09 1.22
C SER A 66 12.01 -1.52 0.40
N VAL A 67 13.18 -0.98 0.76
CA VAL A 67 14.46 -1.32 0.13
C VAL A 67 14.83 -2.78 0.38
N ALA A 68 14.66 -3.27 1.60
CA ALA A 68 14.95 -4.67 1.93
C ALA A 68 14.03 -5.65 1.16
N LEU A 69 12.74 -5.33 1.01
CA LEU A 69 11.80 -6.13 0.23
C LEU A 69 12.13 -6.12 -1.27
N ALA A 70 12.51 -4.97 -1.81
CA ALA A 70 12.97 -4.87 -3.20
C ALA A 70 14.26 -5.68 -3.43
N ALA A 71 15.24 -5.57 -2.51
CA ALA A 71 16.47 -6.36 -2.55
C ALA A 71 16.24 -7.87 -2.43
N ALA A 72 15.15 -8.28 -1.76
CA ALA A 72 14.72 -9.68 -1.69
C ALA A 72 14.03 -10.18 -2.98
N GLY A 73 13.91 -9.34 -4.02
CA GLY A 73 13.35 -9.70 -5.32
C GLY A 73 11.83 -9.54 -5.42
N HIS A 74 11.23 -8.69 -4.58
CA HIS A 74 9.82 -8.31 -4.67
C HIS A 74 9.66 -7.00 -5.46
N GLU A 75 8.53 -6.86 -6.16
CA GLU A 75 8.12 -5.59 -6.77
C GLU A 75 7.40 -4.75 -5.71
N VAL A 76 8.01 -3.66 -5.28
CA VAL A 76 7.50 -2.82 -4.19
C VAL A 76 7.11 -1.45 -4.72
N THR A 77 5.89 -1.02 -4.41
CA THR A 77 5.42 0.34 -4.67
C THR A 77 5.07 0.99 -3.33
N VAL A 78 5.67 2.15 -3.04
CA VAL A 78 5.34 2.93 -1.85
C VAL A 78 4.47 4.11 -2.27
N VAL A 79 3.28 4.20 -1.70
CA VAL A 79 2.42 5.38 -1.81
C VAL A 79 2.51 6.15 -0.51
N THR A 80 2.90 7.41 -0.62
CA THR A 80 2.98 8.33 0.51
C THR A 80 2.29 9.65 0.21
N ARG A 81 2.13 10.49 1.22
CA ARG A 81 1.58 11.83 1.02
C ARG A 81 2.50 12.62 0.09
N HIS A 82 1.89 13.38 -0.82
CA HIS A 82 2.67 14.33 -1.61
C HIS A 82 3.29 15.40 -0.71
N ALA A 83 4.50 15.84 -1.06
CA ALA A 83 5.09 17.04 -0.51
C ALA A 83 5.62 17.93 -1.62
N GLU A 84 5.62 19.22 -1.33
CA GLU A 84 6.15 20.23 -2.23
C GLU A 84 7.60 19.93 -2.59
N GLY A 85 7.89 19.87 -3.89
CA GLY A 85 9.21 19.54 -4.43
C GLY A 85 9.54 18.05 -4.52
N ALA A 86 8.67 17.14 -4.03
CA ALA A 86 8.83 15.71 -4.24
C ALA A 86 8.26 15.29 -5.61
N PRO A 87 8.95 14.42 -6.37
CA PRO A 87 8.40 13.88 -7.61
C PRO A 87 7.14 13.05 -7.32
N LEU A 88 6.22 13.00 -8.29
CA LEU A 88 5.01 12.17 -8.19
C LEU A 88 5.33 10.67 -8.27
N GLU A 89 6.38 10.33 -9.00
CA GLU A 89 6.87 8.97 -9.16
C GLU A 89 8.40 8.97 -9.09
N GLU A 90 8.96 8.01 -8.35
CA GLU A 90 10.39 7.78 -8.24
C GLU A 90 10.65 6.29 -8.43
N TYR A 91 11.71 5.97 -9.18
CA TYR A 91 12.12 4.61 -9.52
C TYR A 91 13.54 4.42 -8.98
N ALA A 92 13.73 3.39 -8.15
CA ALA A 92 15.01 3.03 -7.54
C ALA A 92 15.45 1.63 -7.97
#